data_AF-A0A353HSD1-F1
#
_entry.id   AF-A0A353HSD1-F1
#
_cell.length_a   1.000
_cell.length_b   1.000
_cell.length_c   1.000
_cell.angle_alpha   90.00
_cell.angle_beta   90.00
_cell.angle_gamma   90.00
#
_symmetry.space_group_name_H-M   'P 1'
#
loop_
_entity.id
_entity.type
_entity.pdbx_description
1 polymer ?
#
loop_
_entity_poly.entity_id
_entity_poly.type
_entity_poly.pdbx_seq_one_letter_code
_entity_poly.pdbx_strand_id
1 'polypeptide(L)' 'MPKPTFGGTLQDASYYTAVSNIINVLREHSTLNVIASHLNTNGFRSPSGKPFNKSRVATFIRSPHYKH' A
#
# COMPACT_ATOMS: atom_id res chain seq x y z
N MET A 1 -8.53 -14.94 -17.81
CA MET A 1 -7.55 -14.41 -16.83
C MET A 1 -7.54 -12.90 -16.96
N PRO A 2 -7.97 -12.11 -15.96
CA PRO A 2 -7.95 -10.65 -16.09
C PRO A 2 -6.50 -10.16 -16.08
N LYS A 3 -6.11 -9.46 -17.15
CA LYS A 3 -4.81 -8.77 -17.27
C LYS A 3 -4.83 -7.50 -16.41
N PRO A 4 -3.82 -7.23 -15.58
CA PRO A 4 -3.71 -5.94 -14.90
C PRO A 4 -3.34 -4.86 -15.94
N THR A 5 -4.29 -3.98 -16.23
CA THR A 5 -4.09 -2.82 -17.10
C THR A 5 -3.33 -1.75 -16.32
N PHE A 6 -2.07 -1.54 -16.68
CA PHE A 6 -1.24 -0.44 -16.16
C PHE A 6 -1.67 0.87 -16.83
N GLY A 7 -2.40 1.70 -16.09
CA GLY A 7 -2.68 3.07 -16.50
C GLY A 7 -4.12 3.48 -16.24
N GLY A 8 -4.35 4.13 -15.10
CA GLY A 8 -5.57 4.88 -14.85
C GLY A 8 -6.68 4.08 -14.18
N THR A 9 -6.83 4.29 -12.88
CA THR A 9 -8.06 4.75 -12.20
C THR A 9 -7.79 4.66 -10.70
N LEU A 10 -8.45 5.51 -9.91
CA LEU A 10 -8.34 5.54 -8.45
C LEU A 10 -8.21 4.12 -7.88
N GLN A 11 -7.17 3.88 -7.07
CA GLN A 11 -6.96 2.61 -6.42
C GLN A 11 -8.29 2.14 -5.82
N ASP A 12 -8.74 0.97 -6.25
CA ASP A 12 -10.05 0.44 -5.87
C ASP A 12 -10.13 0.30 -4.32
N ALA A 13 -11.34 0.32 -3.75
CA ALA A 13 -11.49 0.10 -2.31
C ALA A 13 -10.85 -1.23 -1.86
N SER A 14 -10.83 -2.23 -2.75
CA SER A 14 -10.11 -3.49 -2.56
C SER A 14 -8.58 -3.32 -2.44
N TYR A 15 -7.98 -2.40 -3.21
CA TYR A 15 -6.55 -2.08 -3.09
C TYR A 15 -6.25 -1.51 -1.70
N TYR A 16 -7.02 -0.52 -1.25
CA TYR A 16 -6.77 0.12 0.04
C TYR A 16 -6.95 -0.85 1.19
N THR A 17 -7.92 -1.77 1.07
CA THR A 17 -8.15 -2.84 2.04
C THR A 17 -6.98 -3.83 2.08
N ALA A 18 -6.48 -4.26 0.91
CA ALA A 18 -5.32 -5.16 0.83
C ALA A 18 -4.07 -4.54 1.45
N VAL A 19 -3.77 -3.28 1.11
CA VAL A 19 -2.62 -2.57 1.67
C VAL A 19 -2.79 -2.33 3.17
N SER A 20 -4.00 -2.00 3.64
CA SER A 20 -4.27 -1.83 5.08
C SER A 20 -4.08 -3.13 5.85
N ASN A 21 -4.54 -4.27 5.33
CA ASN A 21 -4.34 -5.58 5.95
C ASN A 21 -2.85 -5.95 6.05
N ILE A 22 -2.10 -5.75 4.96
CA ILE A 22 -0.65 -5.99 4.94
C ILE A 22 0.06 -5.11 5.97
N ILE A 23 -0.29 -3.82 6.01
CA ILE A 23 0.27 -2.89 6.99
C ILE A 23 -0.08 -3.36 8.41
N ASN A 24 -1.34 -3.72 8.70
CA ASN A 24 -1.77 -4.15 10.03
C ASN A 24 -0.98 -5.35 10.53
N VAL A 25 -0.86 -6.40 9.70
CA VAL A 25 -0.10 -7.62 10.06
C VAL A 25 1.38 -7.30 10.27
N LEU A 26 1.99 -6.53 9.38
CA LEU A 26 3.43 -6.25 9.47
C LEU A 26 3.77 -5.20 10.54
N ARG A 27 2.83 -4.32 10.93
CA ARG A 27 3.11 -3.22 11.87
C ARG A 27 3.49 -3.72 13.26
N GLU A 28 2.98 -4.88 13.67
CA GLU A 28 3.32 -5.50 14.96
C GLU A 28 4.70 -6.18 14.94
N HIS A 29 5.20 -6.54 13.76
CA HIS A 29 6.41 -7.36 13.60
C HIS A 29 7.55 -6.67 12.87
N SER A 30 7.33 -5.49 12.27
CA SER A 30 8.27 -4.87 11.34
C SER A 30 8.18 -3.35 11.33
N THR A 31 9.29 -2.72 10.93
CA THR A 31 9.34 -1.26 10.80
C THR A 31 8.66 -0.79 9.51
N LEU A 32 8.20 0.46 9.50
CA LEU A 32 7.59 1.09 8.32
C LEU A 32 8.46 1.02 7.05
N ASN A 33 9.78 0.92 7.19
CA ASN A 33 10.70 0.80 6.05
C ASN A 33 10.67 -0.61 5.45
N VAL A 34 10.60 -1.63 6.30
CA VAL A 34 10.43 -3.03 5.88
C VAL A 34 9.07 -3.22 5.22
N ILE A 35 8.01 -2.62 5.79
CA ILE A 35 6.66 -2.62 5.20
C ILE A 35 6.65 -1.98 3.82
N ALA A 36 7.31 -0.82 3.66
CA ALA A 36 7.44 -0.16 2.38
C ALA A 36 8.15 -1.05 1.35
N SER A 37 9.24 -1.71 1.74
CA SER A 37 9.97 -2.65 0.89
C SER A 37 9.07 -3.83 0.48
N HIS A 38 8.35 -4.41 1.43
CA HIS A 38 7.45 -5.54 1.18
C HIS A 38 6.33 -5.17 0.21
N LEU A 39 5.70 -4.00 0.39
CA LEU A 39 4.69 -3.47 -0.53
C LEU A 39 5.26 -3.30 -1.94
N ASN A 40 6.46 -2.72 -2.08
CA ASN A 40 7.10 -2.56 -3.38
C ASN A 40 7.45 -3.90 -4.05
N THR A 41 7.94 -4.88 -3.30
CA THR A 41 8.28 -6.23 -3.81
C THR A 41 7.03 -6.95 -4.33
N ASN A 42 5.89 -6.77 -3.67
CA ASN A 42 4.60 -7.30 -4.12
C ASN A 42 3.96 -6.50 -5.26
N GLY A 43 4.61 -5.44 -5.75
CA GLY A 43 4.12 -4.61 -6.85
C GLY A 43 3.11 -3.54 -6.44
N PHE A 44 2.85 -3.34 -5.14
CA PHE A 44 2.01 -2.25 -4.67
C PHE A 44 2.74 -0.92 -4.85
N ARG A 45 2.07 0.04 -5.49
CA ARG A 45 2.56 1.40 -5.68
C ARG A 45 1.66 2.39 -4.98
N SER A 46 2.20 3.54 -4.59
CA SER A 46 1.38 4.64 -4.07
C SER A 46 0.28 5.06 -5.06
N PRO A 47 -0.78 5.76 -4.60
CA PRO A 47 -1.81 6.33 -5.49
C PRO A 47 -1.23 7.18 -6.62
N SER A 48 -0.05 7.80 -6.40
CA SER A 48 0.67 8.59 -7.41
C SER A 48 1.58 7.74 -8.32
N GLY A 49 1.49 6.41 -8.31
CA GLY A 49 2.28 5.50 -9.14
C GLY A 49 3.76 5.35 -8.78
N LYS A 50 4.26 6.06 -7.75
CA LYS A 50 5.65 5.91 -7.27
C LYS A 50 5.78 4.85 -6.17
N PRO A 51 6.99 4.32 -5.91
CA PRO A 51 7.20 3.33 -4.86
C PRO A 51 6.79 3.86 -3.47
N PHE A 52 6.48 2.93 -2.57
CA PHE A 52 6.29 3.20 -1.15
C PHE A 52 7.64 3.47 -0.49
N ASN A 53 7.68 4.51 0.33
CA ASN A 53 8.78 4.82 1.26
C ASN A 53 8.19 4.94 2.67
N LYS A 54 9.02 4.88 3.71
CA LYS A 54 8.60 5.06 5.11
C LYS A 54 7.61 6.22 5.31
N SER A 55 7.93 7.40 4.77
CA SER A 55 7.06 8.58 4.90
C SER A 55 5.71 8.39 4.22
N ARG A 56 5.66 7.69 3.08
CA ARG A 56 4.42 7.42 2.33
C ARG A 56 3.55 6.40 3.02
N VAL A 57 4.15 5.36 3.62
CA VAL A 57 3.42 4.42 4.47
C VAL A 57 2.83 5.15 5.67
N ALA A 58 3.60 6.03 6.31
CA ALA A 58 3.11 6.86 7.41
C ALA A 58 1.96 7.80 6.98
N THR A 59 2.08 8.45 5.81
CA THR A 59 0.99 9.25 5.23
C THR A 59 -0.22 8.40 4.89
N PHE A 60 -0.03 7.17 4.39
CA PHE A 60 -1.10 6.25 4.07
C PHE A 60 -1.88 5.83 5.33
N ILE A 61 -1.19 5.47 6.41
CA ILE A 61 -1.80 5.15 7.71
C ILE A 61 -2.61 6.33 8.27
N ARG A 62 -2.18 7.57 8.00
CA ARG A 62 -2.90 8.80 8.40
C ARG A 62 -4.03 9.19 7.46
N SER A 63 -4.15 8.53 6.31
CA SER A 63 -5.15 8.84 5.29
C SER A 63 -6.52 8.29 5.68
N PRO A 64 -7.63 8.99 5.36
CA PRO A 64 -8.99 8.49 5.62
C PRO A 64 -9.32 7.18 4.88
N HIS A 65 -8.49 6.77 3.92
CA HIS A 65 -8.62 5.50 3.19
C HIS A 65 -8.03 4.30 3.94
N TYR A 66 -7.28 4.52 5.03
CA TYR A 66 -6.79 3.45 5.89
C TYR A 66 -7.90 3.01 6.85
N LYS A 67 -8.32 1.75 6.71
CA LYS A 67 -9.27 1.12 7.62
C LYS A 67 -8.50 0.24 8.59
N HIS A 68 -8.66 0.55 9.88
CA HIS A 68 -8.03 -0.17 10.98
C HIS A 68 -8.81 -1.43 11.33
#